data_AF-A0AAU4URP8-F1
#
_entry.id   AF-A0AAU4URP8-F1
#
_cell.length_a   1.000
_cell.length_b   1.000
_cell.length_c   1.000
_cell.angle_alpha   90.00
_cell.angle_beta   90.00
_cell.angle_gamma   90.00
#
_symmetry.space_group_name_H-M   'P 1'
#
loop_
_entity.id
_entity.type
_entity.pdbx_description
1 polymer ?
#
loop_
_entity_poly.entity_id
_entity_poly.type
_entity_poly.pdbx_seq_one_letter_code
_entity_poly.pdbx_strand_id
1 'polypeptide(L)'
;MTRFPKGYVKPTSSCPGCLAWGDFRGRLCHTCYMFGRGHDAAECTGCRRVQPLKWDYCRLCWCQARLSAKAVIGHPTDETDVRDRLAVVRHHQLFFVGMHYRRRPTPPARRKGGRRGAPRKPPPAPAWRPDAGWRQPPLFEQIPRDFGRLDPADADLASPWLAWAKYLAHRFAEARGWGRNIRFAVNRGLAVVLTGHVEGDVIRHTEIFAPLRALDLPVGHVVTVLEEMGIFEDDSEPSFERWLVGRLEGLAPGIRSEAERWTRVLRDGGPRSLPRREGTVWLSLNQVRPALLEWSNRYHHLREVTRDDVLTYVKTLHGHQRRDQHVALRSLFTWAKRHGLVFRDPTSRIKVGQNEYSVLQPLLPEQVESSVAAATTPAARLVLALAAVHAARVAQIATLTLDDVDLGNRRLTIAGRVRPLDDLTLKLLTDWLGHRRCRWPSTANLHLLINNQTANTTSRASNHWISAPMRGHRTPPWSGSASTDSLKRPWFTALTHSTLPRSSASTRRPRCVTPTRPVSCFWSHPARPSAELSEEPNRVQ
;
A
#
# COMPACT_ATOMS: atom_id res chain seq x y z
N MET A 1 17.39 7.62 -24.77
CA MET A 1 18.19 7.33 -23.56
C MET A 1 18.67 5.88 -23.60
N THR A 2 19.96 5.62 -23.69
CA THR A 2 20.50 4.25 -23.51
C THR A 2 20.45 3.85 -22.04
N ARG A 3 19.71 2.79 -21.72
CA ARG A 3 19.68 2.20 -20.37
C ARG A 3 20.80 1.17 -20.25
N PHE A 4 21.78 1.43 -19.40
CA PHE A 4 22.77 0.42 -19.02
C PHE A 4 22.08 -0.77 -18.31
N PRO A 5 22.56 -2.02 -18.51
CA PRO A 5 21.95 -3.19 -17.89
C PRO A 5 22.07 -3.17 -16.35
N LYS A 6 21.09 -3.75 -15.66
CA LYS A 6 21.12 -3.89 -14.19
C LYS A 6 22.34 -4.72 -13.78
N GLY A 7 23.23 -4.13 -12.98
CA GLY A 7 24.49 -4.75 -12.56
C GLY A 7 25.74 -4.09 -13.14
N TYR A 8 25.62 -3.30 -14.21
CA TYR A 8 26.74 -2.53 -14.75
C TYR A 8 27.18 -1.43 -13.77
N VAL A 9 28.26 -1.69 -13.04
CA VAL A 9 29.05 -0.65 -12.36
C VAL A 9 29.83 0.08 -13.44
N LYS A 10 29.44 1.32 -13.72
CA LYS A 10 30.19 2.18 -14.65
C LYS A 10 31.59 2.42 -14.06
N PRO A 11 32.69 2.22 -14.81
CA PRO A 11 34.03 2.51 -14.32
C PRO A 11 34.17 4.01 -13.98
N THR A 12 34.97 4.30 -12.96
CA THR A 12 35.20 5.64 -12.43
C THR A 12 35.66 6.59 -13.54
N SER A 13 34.86 7.60 -13.86
CA SER A 13 35.10 8.47 -15.01
C SER A 13 35.04 9.94 -14.63
N SER A 14 35.55 10.80 -15.50
CA SER A 14 35.25 12.23 -15.44
C SER A 14 33.79 12.49 -15.87
N CYS A 15 33.14 13.48 -15.25
CA CYS A 15 31.82 13.96 -15.62
C CYS A 15 31.91 14.93 -16.80
N PRO A 16 31.29 14.67 -17.97
CA PRO A 16 31.37 15.55 -19.14
C PRO A 16 31.02 17.02 -18.85
N GLY A 17 30.03 17.28 -17.98
CA GLY A 17 29.63 18.65 -17.64
C GLY A 17 30.70 19.43 -16.85
N CYS A 18 31.05 18.96 -15.65
CA CYS A 18 31.96 19.69 -14.74
C CYS A 18 33.37 19.08 -14.60
N LEU A 19 33.78 18.18 -15.50
CA LEU A 19 35.07 17.48 -15.57
C LEU A 19 35.49 16.65 -14.32
N ALA A 20 34.71 16.71 -13.25
CA ALA A 20 34.97 16.05 -11.98
C ALA A 20 35.04 14.53 -12.10
N TRP A 21 36.06 13.92 -11.48
CA TRP A 21 36.29 12.47 -11.49
C TRP A 21 35.62 11.76 -10.31
N GLY A 22 35.04 10.59 -10.54
CA GLY A 22 34.46 9.74 -9.48
C GLY A 22 33.37 8.79 -9.98
N ASP A 23 32.77 8.02 -9.07
CA ASP A 23 31.59 7.21 -9.36
C ASP A 23 30.34 8.10 -9.46
N PHE A 24 29.55 7.88 -10.51
CA PHE A 24 28.19 8.42 -10.64
C PHE A 24 27.37 7.62 -11.66
N ARG A 25 26.09 7.42 -11.33
CA ARG A 25 25.14 6.68 -12.15
C ARG A 25 24.60 7.54 -13.30
N GLY A 26 25.23 7.46 -14.47
CA GLY A 26 24.72 8.02 -15.72
C GLY A 26 25.77 8.74 -16.59
N ARG A 27 25.30 9.50 -17.58
CA ARG A 27 26.14 10.32 -18.48
C ARG A 27 26.71 11.56 -17.77
N LEU A 28 26.01 12.09 -16.77
CA LEU A 28 26.44 13.23 -15.95
C LEU A 28 26.37 12.85 -14.46
N CYS A 29 27.21 13.48 -13.63
CA CYS A 29 27.07 13.36 -12.18
C CYS A 29 25.75 13.99 -11.70
N HIS A 30 25.21 13.50 -10.57
CA HIS A 30 23.87 13.89 -10.10
C HIS A 30 23.69 15.43 -9.98
N THR A 31 24.72 16.14 -9.51
CA THR A 31 24.68 17.62 -9.41
C THR A 31 24.69 18.34 -10.75
N CYS A 32 25.28 17.77 -11.81
CA CYS A 32 25.17 18.32 -13.17
C CYS A 32 23.82 17.95 -13.81
N TYR A 33 23.30 16.75 -13.54
CA TYR A 33 21.96 16.33 -14.00
C TYR A 33 20.85 17.20 -13.41
N MET A 34 20.91 17.53 -12.11
CA MET A 34 19.92 18.41 -11.48
C MET A 34 20.08 19.88 -11.92
N PHE A 35 21.30 20.37 -12.13
CA PHE A 35 21.53 21.72 -12.63
C PHE A 35 20.98 21.88 -14.06
N GLY A 36 21.25 20.91 -14.95
CA GLY A 36 20.68 20.86 -16.31
C GLY A 36 19.20 20.46 -16.39
N ARG A 37 18.45 20.50 -15.29
CA ARG A 37 16.98 20.40 -15.28
C ARG A 37 16.27 21.74 -15.12
N GLY A 38 16.99 22.79 -14.71
CA GLY A 38 16.43 24.13 -14.47
C GLY A 38 17.19 25.25 -15.20
N HIS A 39 18.06 24.88 -16.14
CA HIS A 39 18.97 25.77 -16.87
C HIS A 39 19.19 25.25 -18.29
N ASP A 40 18.92 26.08 -19.29
CA ASP A 40 19.08 25.74 -20.70
C ASP A 40 20.55 25.78 -21.15
N ALA A 41 20.83 25.04 -22.24
CA ALA A 41 22.19 24.83 -22.73
C ALA A 41 22.59 25.87 -23.79
N ALA A 42 23.57 26.71 -23.46
CA ALA A 42 24.16 27.71 -24.34
C ALA A 42 25.68 27.80 -24.12
N GLU A 43 26.38 28.66 -24.85
CA GLU A 43 27.83 28.84 -24.69
C GLU A 43 28.15 29.61 -23.41
N CYS A 44 28.96 29.01 -22.53
CA CYS A 44 29.35 29.63 -21.27
C CYS A 44 30.36 30.77 -21.45
N THR A 45 29.99 32.00 -21.07
CA THR A 45 30.83 33.22 -21.14
C THR A 45 32.23 33.03 -20.52
N GLY A 46 32.34 32.26 -19.43
CA GLY A 46 33.60 32.02 -18.72
C GLY A 46 34.48 30.87 -19.24
N CYS A 47 33.98 30.01 -20.14
CA CYS A 47 34.78 28.86 -20.61
C CYS A 47 34.49 28.36 -22.04
N ARG A 48 33.60 29.02 -22.79
CA ARG A 48 33.24 28.72 -24.19
C ARG A 48 32.78 27.28 -24.45
N ARG A 49 32.23 26.63 -23.42
CA ARG A 49 31.66 25.27 -23.53
C ARG A 49 30.15 25.36 -23.54
N VAL A 50 29.52 24.76 -24.55
CA VAL A 50 28.05 24.59 -24.60
C VAL A 50 27.63 23.70 -23.43
N GLN A 51 26.93 24.27 -22.46
CA GLN A 51 26.49 23.65 -21.21
C GLN A 51 25.24 24.35 -20.68
N PRO A 52 24.45 23.70 -19.79
CA PRO A 52 23.48 24.41 -18.96
C PRO A 52 24.12 25.63 -18.26
N LEU A 53 23.49 26.80 -18.37
CA LEU A 53 23.99 28.07 -17.81
C LEU A 53 23.08 28.62 -16.70
N LYS A 54 23.68 29.11 -15.61
CA LYS A 54 23.02 30.02 -14.66
C LYS A 54 23.71 31.37 -14.79
N TRP A 55 22.96 32.39 -15.22
CA TRP A 55 23.49 33.75 -15.43
C TRP A 55 24.71 33.72 -16.38
N ASP A 56 24.53 33.12 -17.57
CA ASP A 56 25.53 32.96 -18.64
C ASP A 56 26.81 32.17 -18.30
N TYR A 57 26.95 31.70 -17.06
CA TYR A 57 28.06 30.85 -16.61
C TYR A 57 27.58 29.42 -16.32
N CYS A 58 28.32 28.45 -16.83
CA CYS A 58 28.05 27.04 -16.56
C CYS A 58 28.43 26.65 -15.12
N ARG A 59 27.88 25.53 -14.66
CA ARG A 59 28.15 25.00 -13.30
C ARG A 59 29.65 24.86 -12.96
N LEU A 60 30.53 24.62 -13.94
CA LEU A 60 31.97 24.50 -13.69
C LEU A 60 32.62 25.84 -13.31
N CYS A 61 32.29 26.93 -14.01
CA CYS A 61 32.75 28.27 -13.67
C CYS A 61 32.21 28.71 -12.29
N TRP A 62 30.93 28.40 -12.00
CA TRP A 62 30.36 28.59 -10.65
C TRP A 62 31.07 27.80 -9.54
N CYS A 63 31.62 26.61 -9.83
CA CYS A 63 32.43 25.87 -8.86
C CYS A 63 33.78 26.54 -8.65
N GLN A 64 34.43 27.04 -9.71
CA GLN A 64 35.70 27.78 -9.59
C GLN A 64 35.53 29.11 -8.86
N ALA A 65 34.53 29.92 -9.23
CA ALA A 65 34.26 31.20 -8.57
C ALA A 65 34.00 31.00 -7.07
N ARG A 66 33.30 29.93 -6.66
CA ARG A 66 33.15 29.56 -5.24
C ARG A 66 34.45 29.14 -4.56
N LEU A 67 35.40 28.51 -5.26
CA LEU A 67 36.73 28.22 -4.71
C LEU A 67 37.54 29.51 -4.53
N SER A 68 37.60 30.37 -5.56
CA SER A 68 38.28 31.67 -5.52
C SER A 68 37.65 32.65 -4.53
N ALA A 69 36.34 32.61 -4.32
CA ALA A 69 35.64 33.37 -3.29
C ALA A 69 36.08 32.92 -1.89
N LYS A 70 35.96 31.63 -1.61
CA LYS A 70 36.34 31.03 -0.32
C LYS A 70 37.84 31.19 -0.01
N ALA A 71 38.72 31.13 -1.02
CA ALA A 71 40.16 31.27 -0.83
C ALA A 71 40.57 32.65 -0.28
N VAL A 72 39.81 33.71 -0.59
CA VAL A 72 40.08 35.07 -0.12
C VAL A 72 39.30 35.38 1.18
N ILE A 73 38.04 34.94 1.27
CA ILE A 73 37.12 35.36 2.33
C ILE A 73 37.07 34.37 3.52
N GLY A 74 37.58 33.14 3.36
CA GLY A 74 37.74 32.14 4.42
C GLY A 74 36.44 31.46 4.90
N HIS A 75 35.35 32.21 5.03
CA HIS A 75 34.01 31.73 5.39
C HIS A 75 33.14 31.42 4.15
N PRO A 76 31.92 30.88 4.30
CA PRO A 76 30.99 30.75 3.18
C PRO A 76 30.66 32.14 2.63
N THR A 77 30.78 32.30 1.32
CA THR A 77 30.49 33.53 0.58
C THR A 77 29.07 33.50 0.00
N ASP A 78 28.47 34.67 -0.13
CA ASP A 78 27.12 34.84 -0.66
C ASP A 78 27.07 34.63 -2.19
N GLU A 79 25.88 34.62 -2.78
CA GLU A 79 25.74 34.44 -4.24
C GLU A 79 26.27 35.66 -5.02
N THR A 80 26.20 36.85 -4.44
CA THR A 80 26.83 38.11 -4.91
C THR A 80 28.35 38.01 -5.00
N ASP A 81 29.04 37.71 -3.88
CA ASP A 81 30.51 37.51 -3.80
C ASP A 81 31.05 36.54 -4.87
N VAL A 82 30.24 35.53 -5.21
CA VAL A 82 30.57 34.49 -6.16
C VAL A 82 30.31 34.96 -7.59
N ARG A 83 29.18 35.63 -7.83
CA ARG A 83 28.81 36.18 -9.15
C ARG A 83 29.88 37.11 -9.68
N ASP A 84 30.34 38.04 -8.85
CA ASP A 84 31.27 39.10 -9.26
C ASP A 84 32.67 38.53 -9.61
N ARG A 85 32.96 37.29 -9.15
CA ARG A 85 34.18 36.53 -9.47
C ARG A 85 34.04 35.63 -10.70
N LEU A 86 32.84 35.43 -11.26
CA LEU A 86 32.63 34.62 -12.48
C LEU A 86 33.37 35.21 -13.68
N ALA A 87 33.35 36.54 -13.83
CA ALA A 87 34.06 37.27 -14.89
C ALA A 87 35.59 37.12 -14.81
N VAL A 88 36.14 36.70 -13.66
CA VAL A 88 37.58 36.54 -13.40
C VAL A 88 38.04 35.07 -13.52
N VAL A 89 37.12 34.12 -13.75
CA VAL A 89 37.48 32.72 -13.98
C VAL A 89 38.30 32.57 -15.28
N ARG A 90 39.54 32.09 -15.16
CA ARG A 90 40.46 31.82 -16.30
C ARG A 90 40.99 30.39 -16.34
N HIS A 91 41.07 29.74 -15.18
CA HIS A 91 41.49 28.34 -15.00
C HIS A 91 40.41 27.59 -14.20
N HIS A 92 40.42 26.26 -14.22
CA HIS A 92 39.45 25.45 -13.47
C HIS A 92 40.18 24.36 -12.67
N GLN A 93 40.07 24.41 -11.35
CA GLN A 93 40.58 23.38 -10.47
C GLN A 93 39.77 22.09 -10.65
N LEU A 94 40.43 20.97 -10.97
CA LEU A 94 39.79 19.66 -11.00
C LEU A 94 39.47 19.21 -9.57
N PHE A 95 38.28 18.61 -9.40
CA PHE A 95 37.75 18.16 -8.12
C PHE A 95 37.05 16.80 -8.24
N PHE A 96 36.94 16.07 -7.12
CA PHE A 96 36.22 14.80 -7.09
C PHE A 96 34.70 14.99 -6.99
N VAL A 97 33.96 14.08 -7.64
CA VAL A 97 32.49 14.07 -7.59
C VAL A 97 32.02 13.98 -6.14
N GLY A 98 31.21 14.97 -5.72
CA GLY A 98 30.71 15.10 -4.35
C GLY A 98 31.44 16.11 -3.47
N MET A 99 32.65 16.59 -3.81
CA MET A 99 33.40 17.55 -2.96
C MET A 99 32.61 18.84 -2.67
N HIS A 100 31.95 19.41 -3.68
CA HIS A 100 31.09 20.58 -3.52
C HIS A 100 29.67 20.24 -3.01
N TYR A 101 29.32 18.96 -2.84
CA TYR A 101 28.03 18.53 -2.29
C TYR A 101 28.15 18.28 -0.77
N ARG A 102 28.69 19.26 -0.04
CA ARG A 102 28.39 19.38 1.39
C ARG A 102 27.15 20.26 1.55
N ARG A 103 25.98 19.63 1.78
CA ARG A 103 24.89 20.28 2.54
C ARG A 103 25.55 20.91 3.76
N ARG A 104 25.34 22.23 3.96
CA ARG A 104 25.95 23.06 5.02
C ARG A 104 26.04 22.26 6.33
N PRO A 105 27.21 21.71 6.70
CA PRO A 105 27.37 21.14 8.02
C PRO A 105 27.34 22.33 8.96
N THR A 106 26.39 22.36 9.89
CA THR A 106 26.53 23.17 11.11
C THR A 106 27.94 22.91 11.62
N PRO A 107 28.77 23.94 11.87
CA PRO A 107 30.19 23.73 12.16
C PRO A 107 30.29 22.72 13.31
N PRO A 108 31.00 21.59 13.11
CA PRO A 108 30.98 20.52 14.09
C PRO A 108 31.62 21.03 15.36
N ALA A 109 30.79 21.28 16.39
CA ALA A 109 31.24 21.72 17.71
C ALA A 109 32.43 20.86 18.13
N ARG A 110 33.55 21.53 18.49
CA ARG A 110 34.88 20.94 18.66
C ARG A 110 34.76 19.55 19.28
N ARG A 111 35.02 18.50 18.48
CA ARG A 111 35.03 17.11 18.95
C ARG A 111 36.19 16.92 19.92
N LYS A 112 35.99 17.25 21.21
CA LYS A 112 36.80 16.71 22.30
C LYS A 112 36.87 15.19 22.11
N GLY A 113 38.08 14.63 22.21
CA GLY A 113 38.32 13.20 21.95
C GLY A 113 37.42 12.34 22.83
N GLY A 114 36.43 11.69 22.22
CA GLY A 114 35.35 10.98 22.91
C GLY A 114 34.88 9.78 22.10
N ARG A 115 34.58 8.69 22.81
CA ARG A 115 34.37 7.34 22.27
C ARG A 115 33.34 7.26 21.14
N ARG A 116 33.44 6.20 20.30
CA ARG A 116 32.44 5.89 19.27
C ARG A 116 31.05 5.77 19.91
N GLY A 117 30.09 6.51 19.37
CA GLY A 117 28.75 6.64 19.94
C GLY A 117 28.63 7.90 20.78
N ALA A 118 28.04 8.95 20.21
CA ALA A 118 27.44 10.00 21.03
C ALA A 118 26.36 9.34 21.92
N PRO A 119 26.20 9.77 23.19
CA PRO A 119 25.17 9.21 24.06
C PRO A 119 23.82 9.19 23.36
N ARG A 120 23.03 8.12 23.57
CA ARG A 120 21.60 8.19 23.29
C ARG A 120 21.09 9.43 24.02
N LYS A 121 20.46 10.37 23.30
CA LYS A 121 19.73 11.46 23.96
C LYS A 121 18.78 10.80 24.97
N PRO A 122 18.63 11.34 26.18
CA PRO A 122 17.64 10.81 27.12
C PRO A 122 16.27 10.77 26.44
N PRO A 123 15.38 9.84 26.83
CA PRO A 123 14.01 9.85 26.36
C PRO A 123 13.39 11.22 26.65
N PRO A 124 12.49 11.74 25.79
CA PRO A 124 11.66 12.88 26.18
C PRO A 124 10.97 12.57 27.51
N ALA A 125 10.89 13.57 28.38
CA ALA A 125 10.16 13.45 29.64
C ALA A 125 8.71 12.98 29.39
N PRO A 126 8.13 12.18 30.29
CA PRO A 126 6.69 11.93 30.29
C PRO A 126 5.91 13.24 30.19
N ALA A 127 4.96 13.26 29.26
CA ALA A 127 4.11 14.40 28.98
C ALA A 127 2.72 13.89 28.59
N TRP A 128 1.71 14.68 28.87
CA TRP A 128 0.28 14.37 28.72
C TRP A 128 -0.42 15.53 28.02
N ARG A 129 -1.73 15.41 27.77
CA ARG A 129 -2.55 16.53 27.26
C ARG A 129 -2.32 17.76 28.16
N PRO A 130 -1.93 18.93 27.61
CA PRO A 130 -1.74 20.13 28.41
C PRO A 130 -3.05 20.58 29.03
N ASP A 131 -3.03 21.03 30.29
CA ASP A 131 -4.22 21.66 30.87
C ASP A 131 -4.62 22.91 30.09
N ALA A 132 -5.89 22.97 29.71
CA ALA A 132 -6.49 24.09 29.01
C ALA A 132 -6.32 25.40 29.79
N GLY A 133 -6.48 25.33 31.12
CA GLY A 133 -6.60 26.48 32.00
C GLY A 133 -7.83 27.34 31.66
N TRP A 134 -7.91 28.53 32.24
CA TRP A 134 -8.88 29.56 31.83
C TRP A 134 -8.41 30.25 30.54
N ARG A 135 -8.27 29.49 29.46
CA ARG A 135 -8.02 30.02 28.11
C ARG A 135 -9.34 30.06 27.33
N GLN A 136 -9.51 31.12 26.56
CA GLN A 136 -10.67 31.27 25.68
C GLN A 136 -10.58 30.25 24.52
N PRO A 137 -11.61 29.40 24.30
CA PRO A 137 -11.71 28.56 23.10
C PRO A 137 -11.79 29.41 21.82
N PRO A 138 -11.53 28.85 20.63
CA PRO A 138 -11.74 29.56 19.37
C PRO A 138 -13.16 30.12 19.27
N LEU A 139 -13.27 31.44 19.03
CA LEU A 139 -14.53 32.20 19.01
C LEU A 139 -15.44 31.92 17.80
N PHE A 140 -14.92 31.25 16.77
CA PHE A 140 -15.59 30.99 15.51
C PHE A 140 -15.35 29.54 15.08
N GLU A 141 -16.15 29.03 14.15
CA GLU A 141 -15.85 27.77 13.46
C GLU A 141 -14.44 27.83 12.84
N GLN A 142 -13.71 26.72 12.96
CA GLN A 142 -12.26 26.70 12.74
C GLN A 142 -11.91 26.89 11.27
N ILE A 143 -11.49 28.11 10.93
CA ILE A 143 -10.93 28.48 9.62
C ILE A 143 -9.76 27.50 9.31
N PRO A 144 -9.82 26.74 8.20
CA PRO A 144 -8.79 25.76 7.85
C PRO A 144 -7.38 26.36 7.82
N ARG A 145 -6.41 25.71 8.47
CA ARG A 145 -5.05 26.24 8.63
C ARG A 145 -4.22 25.95 7.38
N ASP A 146 -3.73 27.01 6.73
CA ASP A 146 -2.79 26.89 5.60
C ASP A 146 -1.37 26.52 6.07
N PHE A 147 -1.18 25.24 6.42
CA PHE A 147 0.13 24.67 6.74
C PHE A 147 1.13 24.75 5.57
N GLY A 148 0.71 25.16 4.36
CA GLY A 148 1.59 25.41 3.21
C GLY A 148 2.41 26.69 3.33
N ARG A 149 2.02 27.63 4.22
CA ARG A 149 2.72 28.92 4.44
C ARG A 149 3.69 28.94 5.62
N LEU A 150 3.67 27.93 6.49
CA LEU A 150 4.55 27.85 7.65
C LEU A 150 5.97 27.43 7.22
N ASP A 151 6.98 28.27 7.43
CA ASP A 151 8.37 27.80 7.35
C ASP A 151 8.64 26.87 8.55
N PRO A 152 9.17 25.65 8.34
CA PRO A 152 9.63 24.80 9.44
C PRO A 152 10.75 25.38 10.32
N ALA A 153 11.26 26.59 10.03
CA ALA A 153 12.10 27.40 10.90
C ALA A 153 11.32 28.12 12.01
N ASP A 154 10.09 28.55 11.74
CA ASP A 154 9.23 29.32 12.65
C ASP A 154 8.43 28.43 13.62
N ALA A 155 8.70 27.12 13.60
CA ALA A 155 7.94 26.13 14.35
C ALA A 155 8.13 26.29 15.87
N ASP A 156 7.04 26.36 16.63
CA ASP A 156 7.08 26.48 18.10
C ASP A 156 7.63 25.19 18.73
N LEU A 157 8.91 25.21 19.07
CA LEU A 157 9.60 24.09 19.72
C LEU A 157 9.28 23.94 21.21
N ALA A 158 8.69 24.96 21.84
CA ALA A 158 8.40 25.06 23.28
C ALA A 158 6.96 24.65 23.64
N SER A 159 6.03 24.68 22.69
CA SER A 159 4.64 24.23 22.82
C SER A 159 4.49 22.95 23.68
N PRO A 160 3.68 22.99 24.77
CA PRO A 160 3.36 21.81 25.58
C PRO A 160 2.70 20.69 24.77
N TRP A 161 1.87 21.02 23.77
CA TRP A 161 1.27 20.06 22.85
C TRP A 161 2.34 19.31 22.06
N LEU A 162 3.36 20.05 21.58
CA LEU A 162 4.49 19.43 20.90
C LEU A 162 5.36 18.60 21.87
N ALA A 163 5.44 18.94 23.15
CA ALA A 163 6.10 18.09 24.16
C ALA A 163 5.38 16.74 24.34
N TRP A 164 4.04 16.76 24.47
CA TRP A 164 3.22 15.55 24.50
C TRP A 164 3.37 14.72 23.23
N ALA A 165 3.28 15.36 22.07
CA ALA A 165 3.46 14.70 20.78
C ALA A 165 4.85 14.07 20.61
N LYS A 166 5.93 14.74 21.06
CA LYS A 166 7.29 14.18 21.10
C LYS A 166 7.38 12.95 22.00
N TYR A 167 6.65 12.90 23.12
CA TYR A 167 6.60 11.76 24.02
C TYR A 167 5.83 10.57 23.40
N LEU A 168 4.64 10.80 22.83
CA LEU A 168 3.87 9.76 22.13
C LEU A 168 4.62 9.23 20.90
N ALA A 169 5.20 10.12 20.09
CA ALA A 169 6.06 9.73 18.97
C ALA A 169 7.27 8.90 19.43
N HIS A 170 7.81 9.13 20.64
CA HIS A 170 8.84 8.26 21.22
C HIS A 170 8.28 6.89 21.63
N ARG A 171 7.12 6.80 22.29
CA ARG A 171 6.50 5.51 22.62
C ARG A 171 6.24 4.68 21.36
N PHE A 172 5.64 5.26 20.33
CA PHE A 172 5.44 4.60 19.05
C PHE A 172 6.77 4.25 18.37
N ALA A 173 7.81 5.07 18.53
CA ALA A 173 9.11 4.78 17.95
C ALA A 173 9.86 3.61 18.61
N GLU A 174 9.60 3.29 19.87
CA GLU A 174 10.03 2.04 20.49
C GLU A 174 9.09 0.90 20.07
N ALA A 175 7.78 1.02 20.31
CA ALA A 175 6.80 -0.05 20.11
C ALA A 175 6.63 -0.50 18.64
N ARG A 176 6.78 0.43 17.67
CA ARG A 176 6.73 0.16 16.21
C ARG A 176 8.12 0.16 15.56
N GLY A 177 9.20 0.34 16.34
CA GLY A 177 10.57 0.12 15.87
C GLY A 177 11.17 1.20 14.96
N TRP A 178 10.68 2.44 15.02
CA TRP A 178 11.03 3.50 14.07
C TRP A 178 12.52 3.87 14.12
N GLY A 179 13.21 3.79 12.98
CA GLY A 179 14.61 4.18 12.85
C GLY A 179 14.85 5.70 13.04
N ARG A 180 16.09 6.09 13.39
CA ARG A 180 16.49 7.47 13.71
C ARG A 180 15.97 8.54 12.74
N ASN A 181 15.98 8.27 11.44
CA ASN A 181 15.55 9.23 10.42
C ASN A 181 14.03 9.45 10.44
N ILE A 182 13.25 8.41 10.76
CA ILE A 182 11.78 8.50 10.89
C ILE A 182 11.44 9.25 12.16
N ARG A 183 12.07 8.91 13.31
CA ARG A 183 11.92 9.67 14.57
C ARG A 183 12.17 11.17 14.37
N PHE A 184 13.22 11.52 13.61
CA PHE A 184 13.53 12.92 13.28
C PHE A 184 12.48 13.57 12.37
N ALA A 185 12.04 12.87 11.31
CA ALA A 185 11.07 13.43 10.36
C ALA A 185 9.65 13.56 10.95
N VAL A 186 9.23 12.61 11.79
CA VAL A 186 7.97 12.70 12.56
C VAL A 186 8.02 13.89 13.52
N ASN A 187 9.09 14.03 14.31
CA ASN A 187 9.24 15.18 15.22
C ASN A 187 9.28 16.53 14.48
N ARG A 188 9.77 16.58 13.22
CA ARG A 188 9.70 17.79 12.38
C ARG A 188 8.28 18.05 11.85
N GLY A 189 7.56 17.01 11.43
CA GLY A 189 6.16 17.15 11.00
C GLY A 189 5.23 17.60 12.12
N LEU A 190 5.38 17.00 13.31
CA LEU A 190 4.65 17.41 14.51
C LEU A 190 4.98 18.85 14.92
N ALA A 191 6.25 19.29 14.78
CA ALA A 191 6.60 20.68 15.06
C ALA A 191 5.87 21.67 14.13
N VAL A 192 5.83 21.40 12.82
CA VAL A 192 5.08 22.23 11.86
C VAL A 192 3.58 22.23 12.19
N VAL A 193 2.98 21.05 12.42
CA VAL A 193 1.53 20.91 12.60
C VAL A 193 1.03 21.45 13.94
N LEU A 194 1.82 21.39 15.01
CA LEU A 194 1.42 21.85 16.36
C LEU A 194 1.87 23.29 16.68
N THR A 195 2.40 24.02 15.69
CA THR A 195 2.77 25.43 15.85
C THR A 195 1.51 26.29 15.96
N GLY A 196 1.36 26.97 17.09
CA GLY A 196 0.17 27.79 17.37
C GLY A 196 -1.14 27.02 17.45
N HIS A 197 -1.11 25.72 17.74
CA HIS A 197 -2.30 24.90 18.01
C HIS A 197 -2.88 25.22 19.40
N VAL A 198 -4.20 25.37 19.48
CA VAL A 198 -4.94 25.73 20.71
C VAL A 198 -5.85 24.58 21.13
N GLU A 199 -6.13 24.46 22.43
CA GLU A 199 -7.11 23.47 22.92
C GLU A 199 -8.49 23.70 22.28
N GLY A 200 -9.14 22.62 21.86
CA GLY A 200 -10.35 22.62 21.05
C GLY A 200 -10.14 22.63 19.53
N ASP A 201 -8.94 22.97 19.02
CA ASP A 201 -8.65 22.88 17.58
C ASP A 201 -8.60 21.42 17.09
N VAL A 202 -9.15 21.17 15.90
CA VAL A 202 -9.12 19.89 15.21
C VAL A 202 -8.22 19.98 13.99
N ILE A 203 -7.25 19.08 13.88
CA ILE A 203 -6.30 19.04 12.75
C ILE A 203 -6.84 18.08 11.69
N ARG A 204 -7.14 18.62 10.51
CA ARG A 204 -7.71 17.87 9.39
C ARG A 204 -6.67 17.24 8.49
N HIS A 205 -7.01 16.10 7.88
CA HIS A 205 -6.14 15.41 6.93
C HIS A 205 -5.88 16.21 5.66
N THR A 206 -6.89 16.86 5.07
CA THR A 206 -6.71 17.65 3.85
C THR A 206 -5.73 18.81 4.06
N GLU A 207 -5.83 19.49 5.21
CA GLU A 207 -4.98 20.60 5.62
C GLU A 207 -3.49 20.18 5.74
N ILE A 208 -3.20 19.02 6.36
CA ILE A 208 -1.80 18.58 6.59
C ILE A 208 -1.21 17.72 5.45
N PHE A 209 -2.02 17.03 4.65
CA PHE A 209 -1.53 16.02 3.70
C PHE A 209 -0.59 16.61 2.64
N ALA A 210 -1.01 17.68 1.96
CA ALA A 210 -0.22 18.26 0.88
C ALA A 210 1.05 18.99 1.39
N PRO A 211 1.00 19.83 2.45
CA PRO A 211 2.19 20.52 2.96
C PRO A 211 3.25 19.56 3.53
N LEU A 212 2.85 18.55 4.32
CA LEU A 212 3.79 17.54 4.83
C LEU A 212 4.42 16.72 3.69
N ARG A 213 3.67 16.43 2.62
CA ARG A 213 4.20 15.77 1.41
C ARG A 213 5.19 16.63 0.64
N ALA A 214 4.98 17.94 0.54
CA ALA A 214 5.91 18.87 -0.09
C ALA A 214 7.26 18.97 0.67
N LEU A 215 7.24 18.73 1.98
CA LEU A 215 8.42 18.74 2.86
C LEU A 215 9.16 17.38 2.99
N ASP A 216 8.79 16.36 2.19
CA ASP A 216 9.24 14.95 2.31
C ASP A 216 8.98 14.32 3.71
N LEU A 217 7.92 14.75 4.41
CA LEU A 217 7.61 14.30 5.76
C LEU A 217 6.61 13.11 5.80
N PRO A 218 6.74 12.19 6.77
CA PRO A 218 5.99 10.93 6.78
C PRO A 218 4.56 11.10 7.34
N VAL A 219 3.65 11.66 6.53
CA VAL A 219 2.25 11.98 6.91
C VAL A 219 1.61 10.92 7.81
N GLY A 220 1.51 9.67 7.38
CA GLY A 220 0.85 8.60 8.15
C GLY A 220 1.50 8.26 9.51
N HIS A 221 2.77 8.63 9.76
CA HIS A 221 3.39 8.50 11.08
C HIS A 221 3.15 9.73 11.97
N VAL A 222 2.88 10.89 11.36
CA VAL A 222 2.43 12.11 12.06
C VAL A 222 0.96 11.95 12.45
N VAL A 223 0.10 11.52 11.51
CA VAL A 223 -1.31 11.16 11.73
C VAL A 223 -1.46 10.19 12.90
N THR A 224 -0.71 9.07 12.93
CA THR A 224 -0.68 8.13 14.08
C THR A 224 -0.46 8.77 15.45
N VAL A 225 0.28 9.88 15.53
CA VAL A 225 0.51 10.57 16.80
C VAL A 225 -0.66 11.51 17.13
N LEU A 226 -1.23 12.18 16.13
CA LEU A 226 -2.37 13.09 16.30
C LEU A 226 -3.69 12.32 16.57
N GLU A 227 -3.85 11.12 15.99
CA GLU A 227 -4.88 10.13 16.30
C GLU A 227 -4.85 9.74 17.79
N GLU A 228 -3.68 9.33 18.31
CA GLU A 228 -3.48 8.98 19.73
C GLU A 228 -3.65 10.19 20.67
N MET A 229 -3.43 11.42 20.18
CA MET A 229 -3.69 12.66 20.92
C MET A 229 -5.18 13.06 20.93
N GLY A 230 -6.03 12.46 20.08
CA GLY A 230 -7.44 12.80 19.98
C GLY A 230 -7.72 14.20 19.42
N ILE A 231 -6.82 14.74 18.58
CA ILE A 231 -6.92 16.08 17.96
C ILE A 231 -6.89 16.03 16.43
N PHE A 232 -7.18 14.87 15.84
CA PHE A 232 -7.14 14.62 14.40
C PHE A 232 -8.50 14.18 13.85
N GLU A 233 -8.87 14.74 12.71
CA GLU A 233 -10.06 14.39 11.93
C GLU A 233 -9.63 13.98 10.51
N ASP A 234 -9.99 12.77 10.08
CA ASP A 234 -9.84 12.39 8.67
C ASP A 234 -11.04 12.91 7.87
N ASP A 235 -11.01 14.21 7.59
CA ASP A 235 -11.93 14.93 6.71
C ASP A 235 -11.80 14.53 5.23
N SER A 236 -10.93 13.56 4.91
CA SER A 236 -10.91 12.94 3.59
C SER A 236 -12.25 12.32 3.29
N GLU A 237 -13.05 12.99 2.45
CA GLU A 237 -14.21 12.39 1.79
C GLU A 237 -13.84 10.95 1.37
N PRO A 238 -14.52 9.92 1.91
CA PRO A 238 -14.02 8.55 1.81
C PRO A 238 -13.77 8.18 0.36
N SER A 239 -12.64 7.51 0.10
CA SER A 239 -12.21 7.18 -1.27
C SER A 239 -13.30 6.48 -2.09
N PHE A 240 -14.20 5.75 -1.43
CA PHE A 240 -15.43 5.18 -1.97
C PHE A 240 -16.45 6.21 -2.49
N GLU A 241 -16.76 7.30 -1.78
CA GLU A 241 -17.81 8.25 -2.18
C GLU A 241 -17.41 9.01 -3.45
N ARG A 242 -16.21 9.59 -3.46
CA ARG A 242 -15.62 10.25 -4.64
C ARG A 242 -15.48 9.29 -5.82
N TRP A 243 -15.13 8.02 -5.55
CA TRP A 243 -15.10 6.96 -6.56
C TRP A 243 -16.51 6.64 -7.07
N LEU A 244 -17.52 6.58 -6.21
CA LEU A 244 -18.89 6.23 -6.56
C LEU A 244 -19.51 7.31 -7.45
N VAL A 245 -19.40 8.59 -7.07
CA VAL A 245 -19.84 9.74 -7.89
C VAL A 245 -19.18 9.68 -9.27
N GLY A 246 -17.85 9.64 -9.34
CA GLY A 246 -17.09 9.59 -10.60
C GLY A 246 -17.29 8.32 -11.44
N ARG A 247 -17.85 7.25 -10.87
CA ARG A 247 -18.24 6.03 -11.62
C ARG A 247 -19.69 6.05 -12.09
N LEU A 248 -20.54 6.87 -11.48
CA LEU A 248 -21.94 7.05 -11.88
C LEU A 248 -22.15 8.22 -12.85
N GLU A 249 -21.12 9.04 -13.07
CA GLU A 249 -21.04 9.98 -14.19
C GLU A 249 -21.34 9.31 -15.54
N GLY A 250 -22.11 10.02 -16.38
CA GLY A 250 -22.62 9.56 -17.67
C GLY A 250 -23.90 8.72 -17.62
N LEU A 251 -24.34 8.26 -16.43
CA LEU A 251 -25.59 7.50 -16.31
C LEU A 251 -26.82 8.41 -16.23
N ALA A 252 -27.95 7.96 -16.81
CA ALA A 252 -29.25 8.62 -16.72
C ALA A 252 -29.73 8.70 -15.24
N PRO A 253 -30.48 9.74 -14.82
CA PRO A 253 -30.76 9.98 -13.40
C PRO A 253 -31.44 8.82 -12.64
N GLY A 254 -32.39 8.13 -13.26
CA GLY A 254 -33.06 6.96 -12.66
C GLY A 254 -32.07 5.81 -12.46
N ILE A 255 -31.44 5.34 -13.55
CA ILE A 255 -30.40 4.31 -13.56
C ILE A 255 -29.27 4.64 -12.57
N ARG A 256 -28.84 5.91 -12.49
CA ARG A 256 -27.85 6.41 -11.53
C ARG A 256 -28.29 6.13 -10.08
N SER A 257 -29.47 6.60 -9.69
CA SER A 257 -29.99 6.43 -8.32
C SER A 257 -30.17 4.96 -7.92
N GLU A 258 -30.46 4.09 -8.89
CA GLU A 258 -30.68 2.67 -8.68
C GLU A 258 -29.35 1.91 -8.55
N ALA A 259 -28.38 2.22 -9.42
CA ALA A 259 -27.02 1.69 -9.34
C ALA A 259 -26.26 2.18 -8.09
N GLU A 260 -26.49 3.41 -7.63
CA GLU A 260 -25.92 3.92 -6.39
C GLU A 260 -26.42 3.14 -5.17
N ARG A 261 -27.74 3.06 -5.00
CA ARG A 261 -28.39 2.32 -3.90
C ARG A 261 -27.99 0.85 -3.87
N TRP A 262 -27.85 0.21 -5.04
CA TRP A 262 -27.28 -1.14 -5.15
C TRP A 262 -25.84 -1.22 -4.65
N THR A 263 -25.00 -0.27 -5.06
CA THR A 263 -23.57 -0.26 -4.71
C THR A 263 -23.35 -0.01 -3.22
N ARG A 264 -24.17 0.84 -2.58
CA ARG A 264 -24.20 1.02 -1.12
C ARG A 264 -24.63 -0.27 -0.41
N VAL A 265 -25.73 -0.91 -0.82
CA VAL A 265 -26.17 -2.21 -0.27
C VAL A 265 -25.15 -3.35 -0.49
N LEU A 266 -24.27 -3.25 -1.50
CA LEU A 266 -23.12 -4.17 -1.62
C LEU A 266 -21.99 -3.86 -0.61
N ARG A 267 -21.69 -2.58 -0.35
CA ARG A 267 -20.68 -2.16 0.65
C ARG A 267 -21.15 -2.52 2.06
N ASP A 268 -22.31 -2.01 2.44
CA ASP A 268 -22.80 -1.96 3.82
C ASP A 268 -23.58 -3.24 4.20
N GLY A 269 -23.93 -4.05 3.19
CA GLY A 269 -24.74 -5.25 3.34
C GLY A 269 -26.23 -4.94 3.46
N GLY A 270 -26.97 -5.84 4.11
CA GLY A 270 -28.40 -5.69 4.37
C GLY A 270 -28.98 -6.90 5.10
N PRO A 271 -30.30 -6.90 5.40
CA PRO A 271 -30.92 -7.85 6.34
C PRO A 271 -30.76 -9.35 6.03
N ARG A 272 -30.31 -9.72 4.83
CA ARG A 272 -30.04 -11.11 4.40
C ARG A 272 -28.72 -11.24 3.62
N SER A 273 -27.78 -10.32 3.79
CA SER A 273 -26.50 -10.28 3.04
C SER A 273 -25.43 -9.53 3.80
N LEU A 274 -24.32 -10.22 4.15
CA LEU A 274 -23.16 -9.59 4.78
C LEU A 274 -22.50 -8.53 3.86
N PRO A 275 -21.88 -7.49 4.44
CA PRO A 275 -21.00 -6.54 3.75
C PRO A 275 -20.04 -7.21 2.78
N ARG A 276 -19.83 -6.64 1.59
CA ARG A 276 -18.79 -7.09 0.66
C ARG A 276 -17.50 -6.30 0.90
N ARG A 277 -16.37 -6.99 0.75
CA ARG A 277 -15.06 -6.33 0.73
C ARG A 277 -15.05 -5.27 -0.37
N GLU A 278 -14.54 -4.08 -0.07
CA GLU A 278 -14.59 -2.90 -0.95
C GLU A 278 -14.15 -3.18 -2.39
N GLY A 279 -13.02 -3.87 -2.60
CA GLY A 279 -12.56 -4.23 -3.96
C GLY A 279 -13.52 -5.13 -4.75
N THR A 280 -14.40 -5.88 -4.09
CA THR A 280 -15.50 -6.64 -4.72
C THR A 280 -16.67 -5.72 -5.09
N VAL A 281 -16.96 -4.70 -4.28
CA VAL A 281 -17.94 -3.65 -4.62
C VAL A 281 -17.46 -2.87 -5.84
N TRP A 282 -16.19 -2.45 -5.83
CA TRP A 282 -15.55 -1.76 -6.94
C TRP A 282 -15.57 -2.58 -8.23
N LEU A 283 -15.24 -3.87 -8.16
CA LEU A 283 -15.32 -4.77 -9.31
C LEU A 283 -16.77 -4.89 -9.82
N SER A 284 -17.75 -5.03 -8.91
CA SER A 284 -19.16 -5.19 -9.28
C SER A 284 -19.70 -3.99 -10.06
N LEU A 285 -19.45 -2.76 -9.59
CA LEU A 285 -19.88 -1.56 -10.32
C LEU A 285 -19.14 -1.40 -11.65
N ASN A 286 -17.81 -1.59 -11.67
CA ASN A 286 -17.04 -1.49 -12.92
C ASN A 286 -17.47 -2.52 -13.98
N GLN A 287 -17.97 -3.69 -13.57
CA GLN A 287 -18.46 -4.73 -14.49
C GLN A 287 -19.87 -4.46 -15.03
N VAL A 288 -20.76 -3.76 -14.30
CA VAL A 288 -22.08 -3.35 -14.87
C VAL A 288 -22.02 -2.03 -15.63
N ARG A 289 -21.11 -1.10 -15.26
CA ARG A 289 -21.08 0.28 -15.77
C ARG A 289 -21.17 0.40 -17.30
N PRO A 290 -20.50 -0.41 -18.14
CA PRO A 290 -20.56 -0.20 -19.58
C PRO A 290 -21.94 -0.53 -20.17
N ALA A 291 -22.64 -1.52 -19.61
CA ALA A 291 -24.04 -1.81 -19.95
C ALA A 291 -24.96 -0.65 -19.53
N LEU A 292 -24.78 -0.14 -18.31
CA LEU A 292 -25.58 0.97 -17.79
C LEU A 292 -25.39 2.26 -18.60
N LEU A 293 -24.19 2.51 -19.14
CA LEU A 293 -23.94 3.62 -20.06
C LEU A 293 -24.64 3.43 -21.41
N GLU A 294 -24.55 2.24 -22.01
CA GLU A 294 -25.26 1.94 -23.27
C GLU A 294 -26.77 2.14 -23.12
N TRP A 295 -27.35 1.63 -22.03
CA TRP A 295 -28.77 1.72 -21.73
C TRP A 295 -29.21 3.14 -21.32
N SER A 296 -28.33 3.95 -20.71
CA SER A 296 -28.61 5.36 -20.40
C SER A 296 -28.81 6.23 -21.63
N ASN A 297 -28.39 5.78 -22.82
CA ASN A 297 -28.68 6.45 -24.10
C ASN A 297 -30.08 6.13 -24.64
N ARG A 298 -30.81 5.18 -24.03
CA ARG A 298 -32.09 4.65 -24.52
C ARG A 298 -33.21 4.65 -23.48
N TYR A 299 -32.87 4.64 -22.19
CA TYR A 299 -33.78 4.44 -21.07
C TYR A 299 -33.44 5.34 -19.88
N HIS A 300 -34.43 5.72 -19.08
CA HIS A 300 -34.23 6.57 -17.91
C HIS A 300 -34.04 5.77 -16.60
N HIS A 301 -34.61 4.56 -16.52
CA HIS A 301 -34.63 3.66 -15.35
C HIS A 301 -34.28 2.21 -15.72
N LEU A 302 -33.78 1.43 -14.75
CA LEU A 302 -33.50 0.00 -14.96
C LEU A 302 -34.76 -0.84 -15.27
N ARG A 303 -35.95 -0.32 -14.97
CA ARG A 303 -37.24 -1.01 -15.21
C ARG A 303 -37.63 -1.12 -16.68
N GLU A 304 -37.01 -0.31 -17.54
CA GLU A 304 -37.22 -0.31 -18.99
C GLU A 304 -36.33 -1.35 -19.70
N VAL A 305 -35.22 -1.76 -19.08
CA VAL A 305 -34.24 -2.70 -19.65
C VAL A 305 -34.86 -4.09 -19.78
N THR A 306 -34.97 -4.58 -21.01
CA THR A 306 -35.60 -5.87 -21.29
C THR A 306 -34.65 -7.05 -21.12
N ARG A 307 -35.19 -8.27 -21.14
CA ARG A 307 -34.39 -9.50 -21.23
C ARG A 307 -33.53 -9.54 -22.49
N ASP A 308 -34.02 -8.97 -23.59
CA ASP A 308 -33.38 -9.09 -24.89
C ASP A 308 -32.31 -8.00 -25.10
N ASP A 309 -32.40 -6.87 -24.37
CA ASP A 309 -31.26 -5.95 -24.14
C ASP A 309 -30.10 -6.68 -23.44
N VAL A 310 -30.40 -7.36 -22.32
CA VAL A 310 -29.37 -8.13 -21.58
C VAL A 310 -28.77 -9.23 -22.45
N LEU A 311 -29.57 -9.93 -23.25
CA LEU A 311 -29.05 -10.92 -24.19
C LEU A 311 -28.20 -10.30 -25.30
N THR A 312 -28.59 -9.13 -25.84
CA THR A 312 -27.85 -8.44 -26.90
C THR A 312 -26.51 -7.95 -26.37
N TYR A 313 -26.50 -7.31 -25.19
CA TYR A 313 -25.27 -6.91 -24.50
C TYR A 313 -24.35 -8.12 -24.23
N VAL A 314 -24.88 -9.18 -23.62
CA VAL A 314 -24.10 -10.39 -23.23
C VAL A 314 -23.67 -11.25 -24.42
N LYS A 315 -24.14 -10.97 -25.65
CA LYS A 315 -23.59 -11.56 -26.90
C LYS A 315 -22.31 -10.87 -27.38
N THR A 316 -22.09 -9.59 -27.07
CA THR A 316 -20.86 -8.87 -27.48
C THR A 316 -19.62 -9.33 -26.70
N LEU A 317 -19.85 -9.78 -25.47
CA LEU A 317 -18.81 -10.13 -24.51
C LEU A 317 -18.32 -11.58 -24.71
N HIS A 318 -17.05 -11.83 -24.40
CA HIS A 318 -16.44 -13.15 -24.53
C HIS A 318 -15.72 -13.59 -23.23
N GLY A 319 -15.53 -14.90 -23.06
CA GLY A 319 -14.77 -15.51 -21.96
C GLY A 319 -15.14 -15.02 -20.55
N HIS A 320 -14.11 -14.73 -19.74
CA HIS A 320 -14.27 -14.23 -18.36
C HIS A 320 -15.08 -12.92 -18.27
N GLN A 321 -14.90 -11.99 -19.21
CA GLN A 321 -15.65 -10.73 -19.20
C GLN A 321 -17.16 -10.98 -19.33
N ARG A 322 -17.58 -11.86 -20.25
CA ARG A 322 -18.98 -12.27 -20.40
C ARG A 322 -19.54 -12.86 -19.10
N ARG A 323 -18.76 -13.69 -18.41
CA ARG A 323 -19.14 -14.28 -17.13
C ARG A 323 -19.31 -13.21 -16.05
N ASP A 324 -18.27 -12.41 -15.81
CA ASP A 324 -18.21 -11.52 -14.66
C ASP A 324 -19.23 -10.38 -14.77
N GLN A 325 -19.41 -9.82 -15.97
CA GLN A 325 -20.42 -8.79 -16.23
C GLN A 325 -21.85 -9.33 -16.10
N HIS A 326 -22.13 -10.53 -16.60
CA HIS A 326 -23.44 -11.17 -16.42
C HIS A 326 -23.72 -11.57 -14.96
N VAL A 327 -22.70 -11.97 -14.19
CA VAL A 327 -22.85 -12.21 -12.74
C VAL A 327 -23.13 -10.91 -11.99
N ALA A 328 -22.44 -9.82 -12.32
CA ALA A 328 -22.66 -8.50 -11.72
C ALA A 328 -24.05 -7.93 -12.11
N LEU A 329 -24.46 -8.05 -13.37
CA LEU A 329 -25.80 -7.67 -13.84
C LEU A 329 -26.91 -8.46 -13.13
N ARG A 330 -26.74 -9.77 -12.91
CA ARG A 330 -27.71 -10.52 -12.10
C ARG A 330 -27.75 -10.04 -10.65
N SER A 331 -26.61 -9.72 -10.05
CA SER A 331 -26.57 -9.13 -8.71
C SER A 331 -27.37 -7.82 -8.65
N LEU A 332 -27.25 -6.95 -9.67
CA LEU A 332 -28.04 -5.72 -9.80
C LEU A 332 -29.53 -5.99 -10.00
N PHE A 333 -29.94 -6.78 -10.98
CA PHE A 333 -31.36 -6.98 -11.29
C PHE A 333 -32.11 -7.85 -10.27
N THR A 334 -31.45 -8.84 -9.66
CA THR A 334 -32.03 -9.60 -8.53
C THR A 334 -32.17 -8.71 -7.27
N TRP A 335 -31.27 -7.74 -7.06
CA TRP A 335 -31.44 -6.71 -6.03
C TRP A 335 -32.59 -5.76 -6.38
N ALA A 336 -32.67 -5.27 -7.62
CA ALA A 336 -33.67 -4.31 -8.06
C ALA A 336 -35.08 -4.90 -7.97
N LYS A 337 -35.25 -6.18 -8.33
CA LYS A 337 -36.52 -6.91 -8.17
C LYS A 337 -36.90 -7.05 -6.70
N ARG A 338 -35.94 -7.29 -5.81
CA ARG A 338 -36.19 -7.42 -4.36
C ARG A 338 -36.70 -6.13 -3.72
N HIS A 339 -36.30 -4.97 -4.26
CA HIS A 339 -36.70 -3.65 -3.78
C HIS A 339 -37.82 -3.02 -4.62
N GLY A 340 -38.54 -3.82 -5.43
CA GLY A 340 -39.72 -3.37 -6.19
C GLY A 340 -39.44 -2.48 -7.41
N LEU A 341 -38.17 -2.15 -7.69
CA LEU A 341 -37.79 -1.24 -8.77
C LEU A 341 -38.10 -1.83 -10.16
N VAL A 342 -37.89 -3.14 -10.33
CA VAL A 342 -38.22 -3.89 -11.55
C VAL A 342 -39.21 -5.02 -11.26
N PHE A 343 -40.28 -5.14 -12.07
CA PHE A 343 -41.33 -6.14 -11.88
C PHE A 343 -40.84 -7.57 -12.20
N ARG A 344 -39.98 -7.70 -13.20
CA ARG A 344 -39.33 -8.95 -13.63
C ARG A 344 -37.82 -8.72 -13.70
N ASP A 345 -37.04 -9.74 -13.36
CA ASP A 345 -35.58 -9.70 -13.48
C ASP A 345 -35.20 -10.08 -14.93
N PRO A 346 -34.67 -9.16 -15.76
CA PRO A 346 -34.33 -9.46 -17.15
C PRO A 346 -33.18 -10.47 -17.29
N THR A 347 -32.36 -10.67 -16.25
CA THR A 347 -31.29 -11.69 -16.23
C THR A 347 -31.79 -13.09 -15.86
N SER A 348 -33.07 -13.22 -15.52
CA SER A 348 -33.66 -14.50 -15.11
C SER A 348 -33.70 -15.50 -16.27
N ARG A 349 -33.42 -16.77 -15.94
CA ARG A 349 -33.29 -17.90 -16.89
C ARG A 349 -32.18 -17.75 -17.97
N ILE A 350 -31.44 -16.65 -18.04
CA ILE A 350 -30.26 -16.53 -18.93
C ILE A 350 -29.11 -17.36 -18.34
N LYS A 351 -28.62 -18.36 -19.09
CA LYS A 351 -27.46 -19.17 -18.67
C LYS A 351 -26.17 -18.34 -18.74
N VAL A 352 -25.39 -18.32 -17.67
CA VAL A 352 -24.05 -17.69 -17.65
C VAL A 352 -23.07 -18.43 -18.57
N GLY A 353 -23.32 -19.72 -18.82
CA GLY A 353 -22.32 -20.67 -19.34
C GLY A 353 -21.76 -21.49 -18.17
N GLN A 354 -21.24 -22.68 -18.46
CA GLN A 354 -20.40 -23.36 -17.48
C GLN A 354 -19.04 -22.69 -17.44
N ASN A 355 -18.32 -22.85 -16.33
CA ASN A 355 -16.91 -22.50 -16.29
C ASN A 355 -16.12 -23.71 -16.74
N GLU A 356 -15.61 -23.68 -17.97
CA GLU A 356 -14.45 -24.50 -18.33
C GLU A 356 -13.29 -24.05 -17.44
N TYR A 357 -13.11 -24.77 -16.33
CA TYR A 357 -11.90 -24.67 -15.55
C TYR A 357 -10.79 -25.21 -16.43
N SER A 358 -9.87 -24.33 -16.83
CA SER A 358 -8.60 -24.75 -17.43
C SER A 358 -8.01 -25.85 -16.56
N VAL A 359 -7.76 -27.01 -17.16
CA VAL A 359 -7.07 -28.12 -16.49
C VAL A 359 -5.77 -27.57 -15.90
N LEU A 360 -5.44 -27.94 -14.66
CA LEU A 360 -4.22 -27.49 -13.99
C LEU A 360 -3.00 -28.13 -14.68
N GLN A 361 -2.54 -27.47 -15.75
CA GLN A 361 -1.34 -27.87 -16.47
C GLN A 361 -0.09 -27.53 -15.66
N PRO A 362 0.95 -28.39 -15.68
CA PRO A 362 2.26 -28.02 -15.16
C PRO A 362 2.83 -26.85 -15.98
N LEU A 363 3.62 -25.99 -15.33
CA LEU A 363 4.39 -24.97 -16.03
C LEU A 363 5.45 -25.65 -16.92
N LEU A 364 5.64 -25.13 -18.13
CA LEU A 364 6.72 -25.56 -19.02
C LEU A 364 8.09 -25.20 -18.40
N PRO A 365 9.19 -25.90 -18.73
CA PRO A 365 10.53 -25.59 -18.17
C PRO A 365 10.93 -24.12 -18.35
N GLU A 366 10.77 -23.58 -19.57
CA GLU A 366 10.95 -22.17 -19.92
C GLU A 366 10.13 -21.19 -19.04
N GLN A 367 8.94 -21.60 -18.60
CA GLN A 367 8.04 -20.81 -17.78
C GLN A 367 8.48 -20.80 -16.31
N VAL A 368 9.04 -21.92 -15.82
CA VAL A 368 9.68 -22.01 -14.51
C VAL A 368 10.95 -21.18 -14.49
N GLU A 369 11.83 -21.33 -15.50
CA GLU A 369 13.07 -20.55 -15.64
C GLU A 369 12.80 -19.04 -15.72
N SER A 370 11.83 -18.61 -16.52
CA SER A 370 11.41 -17.20 -16.60
C SER A 370 10.96 -16.65 -15.24
N SER A 371 10.24 -17.46 -14.46
CA SER A 371 9.77 -17.10 -13.11
C SER A 371 10.91 -17.04 -12.09
N VAL A 372 11.90 -17.94 -12.18
CA VAL A 372 13.12 -17.91 -11.36
C VAL A 372 14.00 -16.70 -11.72
N ALA A 373 14.16 -16.39 -13.01
CA ALA A 373 14.89 -15.21 -13.48
C ALA A 373 14.23 -13.89 -13.04
N ALA A 374 12.89 -13.85 -12.95
CA ALA A 374 12.15 -12.71 -12.41
C ALA A 374 12.44 -12.46 -10.92
N ALA A 375 12.69 -13.54 -10.15
CA ALA A 375 12.93 -13.53 -8.71
C ALA A 375 14.33 -12.98 -8.32
N THR A 376 14.57 -11.72 -8.68
CA THR A 376 15.84 -11.00 -8.50
C THR A 376 16.12 -10.52 -7.07
N THR A 377 15.13 -10.56 -6.17
CA THR A 377 15.28 -10.12 -4.76
C THR A 377 15.05 -11.27 -3.78
N PRO A 378 15.65 -11.27 -2.57
CA PRO A 378 15.43 -12.33 -1.58
C PRO A 378 13.95 -12.54 -1.24
N ALA A 379 13.18 -11.44 -1.10
CA ALA A 379 11.73 -11.50 -0.92
C ALA A 379 11.02 -12.20 -2.09
N ALA A 380 11.35 -11.86 -3.33
CA ALA A 380 10.72 -12.47 -4.51
C ALA A 380 11.02 -13.97 -4.64
N ARG A 381 12.23 -14.40 -4.25
CA ARG A 381 12.63 -15.82 -4.24
C ARG A 381 11.87 -16.61 -3.17
N LEU A 382 11.76 -16.06 -1.96
CA LEU A 382 10.95 -16.68 -0.90
C LEU A 382 9.47 -16.76 -1.29
N VAL A 383 8.90 -15.69 -1.87
CA VAL A 383 7.53 -15.71 -2.41
C VAL A 383 7.35 -16.79 -3.49
N LEU A 384 8.34 -16.97 -4.38
CA LEU A 384 8.30 -18.03 -5.40
C LEU A 384 8.29 -19.43 -4.76
N ALA A 385 9.18 -19.70 -3.81
CA ALA A 385 9.25 -20.99 -3.12
C ALA A 385 7.99 -21.31 -2.31
N LEU A 386 7.46 -20.32 -1.58
CA LEU A 386 6.19 -20.46 -0.85
C LEU A 386 4.99 -20.75 -1.78
N ALA A 387 4.98 -20.15 -2.98
CA ALA A 387 3.93 -20.42 -3.96
C ALA A 387 4.10 -21.77 -4.67
N ALA A 388 5.32 -22.12 -5.09
CA ALA A 388 5.61 -23.30 -5.91
C ALA A 388 5.69 -24.61 -5.10
N VAL A 389 6.40 -24.61 -3.96
CA VAL A 389 6.59 -25.81 -3.14
C VAL A 389 5.45 -25.98 -2.14
N HIS A 390 5.05 -24.89 -1.47
CA HIS A 390 4.06 -24.93 -0.38
C HIS A 390 2.62 -24.65 -0.84
N ALA A 391 2.41 -24.41 -2.14
CA ALA A 391 1.11 -24.07 -2.75
C ALA A 391 0.38 -22.89 -2.07
N ALA A 392 1.13 -21.96 -1.47
CA ALA A 392 0.57 -20.87 -0.69
C ALA A 392 0.02 -19.75 -1.59
N ARG A 393 -1.24 -19.36 -1.36
CA ARG A 393 -1.90 -18.27 -2.11
C ARG A 393 -1.36 -16.91 -1.68
N VAL A 394 -1.48 -15.90 -2.56
CA VAL A 394 -1.02 -14.51 -2.33
C VAL A 394 -1.38 -13.97 -0.96
N ALA A 395 -2.64 -14.16 -0.52
CA ALA A 395 -3.14 -13.66 0.75
C ALA A 395 -2.60 -14.43 1.97
N GLN A 396 -2.29 -15.73 1.80
CA GLN A 396 -1.67 -16.55 2.85
C GLN A 396 -0.20 -16.14 3.02
N ILE A 397 0.56 -16.05 1.92
CA ILE A 397 1.93 -15.53 1.91
C ILE A 397 2.00 -14.12 2.52
N ALA A 398 1.01 -13.27 2.23
CA ALA A 398 0.92 -11.91 2.77
C ALA A 398 0.51 -11.85 4.25
N THR A 399 0.01 -12.92 4.87
CA THR A 399 -0.40 -12.93 6.29
C THR A 399 0.60 -13.61 7.22
N LEU A 400 1.49 -14.47 6.69
CA LEU A 400 2.55 -15.13 7.45
C LEU A 400 3.29 -14.18 8.41
N THR A 401 3.47 -14.64 9.63
CA THR A 401 4.22 -14.01 10.72
C THR A 401 5.60 -14.65 10.89
N LEU A 402 6.40 -14.11 11.81
CA LEU A 402 7.63 -14.77 12.26
C LEU A 402 7.31 -16.00 13.12
N ASP A 403 6.17 -15.99 13.83
CA ASP A 403 5.74 -17.06 14.74
C ASP A 403 5.17 -18.28 13.98
N ASP A 404 4.74 -18.08 12.72
CA ASP A 404 4.44 -19.17 11.78
C ASP A 404 5.69 -19.98 11.34
N VAL A 405 6.91 -19.54 11.69
CA VAL A 405 8.19 -20.07 11.20
C VAL A 405 9.02 -20.69 12.32
N ASP A 406 9.13 -22.01 12.31
CA ASP A 406 10.01 -22.77 13.20
C ASP A 406 11.22 -23.31 12.41
N LEU A 407 12.32 -22.55 12.46
CA LEU A 407 13.58 -22.95 11.82
C LEU A 407 14.24 -24.15 12.51
N GLY A 408 13.98 -24.38 13.80
CA GLY A 408 14.61 -25.44 14.60
C GLY A 408 14.07 -26.81 14.23
N ASN A 409 12.75 -26.97 14.26
CA ASN A 409 12.07 -28.21 13.87
C ASN A 409 11.78 -28.29 12.35
N ARG A 410 12.31 -27.35 11.55
CA ARG A 410 12.08 -27.21 10.10
C ARG A 410 10.59 -27.25 9.75
N ARG A 411 9.79 -26.39 10.38
CA ARG A 411 8.33 -26.32 10.20
C ARG A 411 7.86 -24.92 9.79
N LEU A 412 6.81 -24.88 8.98
CA LEU A 412 6.15 -23.68 8.51
C LEU A 412 4.63 -23.85 8.62
N THR A 413 3.97 -22.95 9.34
CA THR A 413 2.50 -22.92 9.46
C THR A 413 1.93 -22.03 8.35
N ILE A 414 1.05 -22.58 7.50
CA ILE A 414 0.36 -21.81 6.47
C ILE A 414 -1.14 -21.96 6.65
N ALA A 415 -1.82 -20.88 7.03
CA ALA A 415 -3.26 -20.85 7.30
C ALA A 415 -3.72 -21.97 8.26
N GLY A 416 -3.03 -22.08 9.41
CA GLY A 416 -3.32 -23.07 10.45
C GLY A 416 -2.89 -24.50 10.12
N ARG A 417 -2.10 -24.72 9.06
CA ARG A 417 -1.56 -26.05 8.71
C ARG A 417 -0.04 -26.06 8.74
N VAL A 418 0.53 -26.86 9.64
CA VAL A 418 1.97 -27.11 9.72
C VAL A 418 2.41 -27.92 8.48
N ARG A 419 3.53 -27.52 7.89
CA ARG A 419 4.22 -28.18 6.77
C ARG A 419 5.71 -28.35 7.13
N PRO A 420 6.40 -29.41 6.65
CA PRO A 420 7.86 -29.47 6.72
C PRO A 420 8.49 -28.42 5.79
N LEU A 421 9.63 -27.85 6.18
CA LEU A 421 10.46 -27.00 5.34
C LEU A 421 11.50 -27.85 4.58
N ASP A 422 11.46 -27.78 3.26
CA ASP A 422 12.49 -28.26 2.35
C ASP A 422 13.75 -27.38 2.40
N ASP A 423 14.92 -27.93 2.05
CA ASP A 423 16.21 -27.22 2.15
C ASP A 423 16.29 -25.96 1.26
N LEU A 424 15.58 -25.92 0.12
CA LEU A 424 15.52 -24.75 -0.76
C LEU A 424 14.74 -23.60 -0.09
N THR A 425 13.53 -23.88 0.41
CA THR A 425 12.73 -22.88 1.13
C THR A 425 13.42 -22.47 2.42
N LEU A 426 14.03 -23.40 3.17
CA LEU A 426 14.80 -23.11 4.39
C LEU A 426 15.98 -22.16 4.11
N LYS A 427 16.72 -22.38 3.02
CA LYS A 427 17.80 -21.48 2.58
C LYS A 427 17.27 -20.10 2.19
N LEU A 428 16.26 -20.02 1.33
CA LEU A 428 15.70 -18.74 0.86
C LEU A 428 15.02 -17.94 1.99
N LEU A 429 14.44 -18.64 2.97
CA LEU A 429 13.89 -18.09 4.20
C LEU A 429 14.99 -17.51 5.10
N THR A 430 16.11 -18.22 5.24
CA THR A 430 17.29 -17.75 5.99
C THR A 430 17.93 -16.53 5.31
N ASP A 431 18.13 -16.57 3.99
CA ASP A 431 18.61 -15.43 3.18
C ASP A 431 17.70 -14.21 3.34
N TRP A 432 16.38 -14.41 3.32
CA TRP A 432 15.40 -13.35 3.55
C TRP A 432 15.46 -12.80 4.97
N LEU A 433 15.48 -13.64 6.00
CA LEU A 433 15.53 -13.21 7.40
C LEU A 433 16.82 -12.46 7.72
N GLY A 434 17.96 -12.88 7.15
CA GLY A 434 19.22 -12.15 7.18
C GLY A 434 19.11 -10.77 6.51
N HIS A 435 18.59 -10.73 5.28
CA HIS A 435 18.34 -9.46 4.57
C HIS A 435 17.42 -8.52 5.36
N ARG A 436 16.30 -9.04 5.89
CA ARG A 436 15.32 -8.32 6.70
C ARG A 436 15.95 -7.71 7.94
N ARG A 437 16.74 -8.49 8.69
CA ARG A 437 17.45 -8.05 9.90
C ARG A 437 18.52 -7.00 9.60
N CYS A 438 19.29 -7.16 8.52
CA CYS A 438 20.30 -6.16 8.11
C CYS A 438 19.67 -4.87 7.56
N ARG A 439 18.52 -4.97 6.87
CA ARG A 439 17.85 -3.83 6.22
C ARG A 439 17.02 -2.98 7.19
N TRP A 440 16.37 -3.62 8.17
CA TRP A 440 15.51 -2.99 9.17
C TRP A 440 15.77 -3.58 10.58
N PRO A 441 16.95 -3.35 11.19
CA PRO A 441 17.35 -4.01 12.44
C PRO A 441 16.50 -3.64 13.66
N SER A 442 15.67 -2.59 13.58
CA SER A 442 14.77 -2.15 14.65
C SER A 442 13.31 -2.50 14.42
N THR A 443 12.93 -3.19 13.33
CA THR A 443 11.51 -3.40 12.99
C THR A 443 10.77 -4.23 14.04
N ALA A 444 9.64 -3.72 14.51
CA ALA A 444 8.69 -4.43 15.38
C ALA A 444 7.51 -5.05 14.61
N ASN A 445 7.55 -5.02 13.27
CA ASN A 445 6.53 -5.69 12.45
C ASN A 445 6.71 -7.21 12.57
N LEU A 446 5.66 -7.94 12.97
CA LEU A 446 5.70 -9.40 13.12
C LEU A 446 5.47 -10.17 11.82
N HIS A 447 5.05 -9.52 10.72
CA HIS A 447 4.89 -10.21 9.45
C HIS A 447 6.23 -10.66 8.85
N LEU A 448 6.26 -11.88 8.33
CA LEU A 448 7.45 -12.49 7.74
C LEU A 448 7.98 -11.61 6.59
N LEU A 449 7.09 -11.23 5.68
CA LEU A 449 7.38 -10.45 4.48
C LEU A 449 6.96 -8.98 4.66
N ILE A 450 7.96 -8.09 4.69
CA ILE A 450 7.82 -6.64 4.86
C ILE A 450 8.55 -5.88 3.76
N ASN A 451 8.21 -4.61 3.56
CA ASN A 451 8.85 -3.74 2.57
C ASN A 451 9.17 -2.36 3.17
N ASN A 452 9.76 -1.44 2.38
CA ASN A 452 10.15 -0.11 2.87
C ASN A 452 8.98 0.72 3.47
N GLN A 453 7.73 0.44 3.09
CA GLN A 453 6.53 1.09 3.62
C GLN A 453 6.09 0.42 4.93
N THR A 454 5.98 -0.91 4.96
CA THR A 454 5.41 -1.64 6.11
C THR A 454 6.39 -1.89 7.25
N ALA A 455 7.71 -1.84 7.02
CA ALA A 455 8.74 -2.17 8.02
C ALA A 455 8.77 -1.29 9.27
N ASN A 456 8.04 -0.16 9.30
CA ASN A 456 7.93 0.76 10.46
C ASN A 456 6.48 0.84 10.98
N THR A 457 5.64 -0.09 10.55
CA THR A 457 4.22 -0.23 10.92
C THR A 457 3.99 -1.65 11.42
N THR A 458 2.83 -1.92 12.00
CA THR A 458 2.38 -3.29 12.32
C THR A 458 1.64 -3.96 11.15
N SER A 459 1.44 -3.27 10.01
CA SER A 459 0.62 -3.79 8.92
C SER A 459 1.37 -4.75 8.00
N ARG A 460 0.65 -5.72 7.45
CA ARG A 460 1.17 -6.66 6.44
C ARG A 460 1.46 -6.00 5.10
N ALA A 461 2.38 -6.58 4.34
CA ALA A 461 2.59 -6.17 2.94
C ALA A 461 1.33 -6.41 2.08
N SER A 462 1.10 -5.54 1.11
CA SER A 462 -0.08 -5.61 0.25
C SER A 462 -0.02 -6.82 -0.70
N ASN A 463 -1.17 -7.41 -1.01
CA ASN A 463 -1.26 -8.52 -1.98
C ASN A 463 -0.66 -8.11 -3.34
N HIS A 464 -0.77 -6.83 -3.71
CA HIS A 464 -0.15 -6.31 -4.91
C HIS A 464 1.38 -6.38 -4.85
N TRP A 465 2.02 -5.96 -3.74
CA TRP A 465 3.47 -6.03 -3.61
C TRP A 465 3.98 -7.48 -3.65
N ILE A 466 3.30 -8.40 -2.94
CA ILE A 466 3.66 -9.83 -2.93
C ILE A 466 3.64 -10.43 -4.34
N SER A 467 2.61 -10.17 -5.13
CA SER A 467 2.50 -10.74 -6.48
C SER A 467 3.05 -9.85 -7.60
N ALA A 468 3.71 -8.73 -7.29
CA ALA A 468 4.31 -7.85 -8.30
C ALA A 468 5.51 -8.48 -9.04
N PRO A 469 6.43 -9.22 -8.38
CA PRO A 469 7.56 -9.86 -9.07
C PRO A 469 7.15 -10.93 -10.10
N MET A 470 5.93 -11.46 -9.99
CA MET A 470 5.40 -12.51 -10.88
C MET A 470 4.43 -11.97 -11.94
N ARG A 471 4.14 -10.67 -11.96
CA ARG A 471 3.21 -10.05 -12.91
C ARG A 471 3.94 -9.66 -14.20
N GLY A 472 3.41 -10.11 -15.35
CA GLY A 472 3.90 -9.75 -16.68
C GLY A 472 4.66 -10.87 -17.40
N HIS A 473 4.99 -11.96 -16.73
CA HIS A 473 5.45 -13.19 -17.37
C HIS A 473 4.24 -13.89 -18.02
N ARG A 474 4.42 -14.55 -19.17
CA ARG A 474 3.35 -15.29 -19.89
C ARG A 474 3.04 -16.63 -19.21
N THR A 475 2.78 -16.60 -17.91
CA THR A 475 2.60 -17.76 -17.05
C THR A 475 1.34 -17.60 -16.18
N PRO A 476 0.24 -18.30 -16.51
CA PRO A 476 -1.00 -18.23 -15.74
C PRO A 476 -1.04 -19.27 -14.60
N PRO A 477 -0.37 -19.00 -13.46
CA PRO A 477 -0.99 -19.32 -12.17
C PRO A 477 -1.68 -18.12 -11.50
N TRP A 478 -1.40 -16.89 -11.96
CA TRP A 478 -1.75 -15.65 -11.24
C TRP A 478 -2.77 -14.77 -11.96
N SER A 479 -3.25 -15.15 -13.15
CA SER A 479 -4.39 -14.55 -13.84
C SER A 479 -5.72 -15.00 -13.20
N GLY A 480 -5.90 -14.64 -11.93
CA GLY A 480 -6.96 -15.15 -11.06
C GLY A 480 -7.73 -14.05 -10.36
N SER A 481 -8.57 -13.31 -11.10
CA SER A 481 -9.73 -12.60 -10.54
C SER A 481 -10.83 -13.61 -10.14
N ALA A 482 -10.44 -14.61 -9.35
CA ALA A 482 -11.28 -15.71 -8.91
C ALA A 482 -11.63 -15.53 -7.42
N SER A 483 -12.92 -15.64 -7.11
CA SER A 483 -13.53 -15.34 -5.81
C SER A 483 -12.68 -15.71 -4.60
N THR A 484 -12.51 -14.74 -3.69
CA THR A 484 -12.29 -15.11 -2.28
C THR A 484 -13.51 -15.90 -1.81
N ASP A 485 -13.26 -16.94 -1.01
CA ASP A 485 -14.24 -17.77 -0.31
C ASP A 485 -15.31 -18.47 -1.19
N SER A 486 -15.05 -19.75 -1.52
CA SER A 486 -16.06 -20.85 -1.50
C SER A 486 -15.45 -22.20 -1.89
N LEU A 487 -15.24 -23.11 -0.91
CA LEU A 487 -15.75 -24.50 -0.90
C LEU A 487 -15.21 -25.31 0.29
N LYS A 488 -15.92 -26.40 0.65
CA LYS A 488 -15.72 -27.18 1.88
C LYS A 488 -14.95 -28.49 1.62
N ARG A 489 -13.99 -28.80 2.51
CA ARG A 489 -13.31 -30.09 2.79
C ARG A 489 -12.60 -30.82 1.62
N PRO A 490 -11.44 -31.47 1.86
CA PRO A 490 -10.70 -32.20 0.83
C PRO A 490 -11.09 -33.68 0.77
N TRP A 491 -11.09 -34.25 -0.44
CA TRP A 491 -10.89 -35.67 -0.71
C TRP A 491 -9.97 -35.77 -1.94
N PHE A 492 -8.79 -36.37 -1.80
CA PHE A 492 -8.52 -37.71 -2.32
C PHE A 492 -7.14 -38.22 -1.90
N THR A 493 -7.01 -39.54 -1.88
CA THR A 493 -5.82 -40.30 -1.48
C THR A 493 -4.68 -40.15 -2.50
N ALA A 494 -3.43 -40.21 -2.04
CA ALA A 494 -2.30 -40.37 -2.95
C ALA A 494 -2.27 -41.78 -3.56
N LEU A 495 -1.95 -41.87 -4.85
CA LEU A 495 -1.67 -43.13 -5.55
C LEU A 495 -0.23 -43.09 -6.08
N THR A 496 0.69 -43.65 -5.31
CA THR A 496 2.08 -43.88 -5.73
C THR A 496 2.15 -45.16 -6.55
N HIS A 497 2.30 -45.04 -7.88
CA HIS A 497 2.69 -46.18 -8.69
C HIS A 497 4.17 -46.52 -8.48
N SER A 498 4.45 -47.76 -8.10
CA SER A 498 5.77 -48.38 -8.22
C SER A 498 5.55 -49.81 -8.72
N THR A 499 6.27 -50.16 -9.78
CA THR A 499 6.10 -51.41 -10.53
C THR A 499 7.13 -52.45 -10.10
N LEU A 500 6.68 -53.69 -9.87
CA LEU A 500 7.13 -54.95 -10.52
C LEU A 500 6.50 -56.17 -9.78
N PRO A 501 6.47 -57.39 -10.36
CA PRO A 501 5.37 -58.34 -10.08
C PRO A 501 5.79 -59.73 -9.58
N ARG A 502 4.87 -60.45 -8.90
CA ARG A 502 4.53 -61.85 -9.23
C ARG A 502 3.31 -62.44 -8.51
N SER A 503 2.71 -63.44 -9.16
CA SER A 503 2.02 -64.63 -8.61
C SER A 503 0.76 -64.50 -7.72
N SER A 504 -0.40 -64.70 -8.38
CA SER A 504 -1.34 -65.81 -8.13
C SER A 504 -1.78 -66.21 -6.70
N ALA A 505 -3.05 -65.96 -6.34
CA ALA A 505 -3.94 -66.96 -5.70
C ALA A 505 -5.45 -66.55 -5.75
N SER A 506 -6.32 -67.57 -5.74
CA SER A 506 -7.80 -67.51 -5.58
C SER A 506 -8.20 -66.94 -4.20
N THR A 507 -9.36 -66.30 -3.96
CA THR A 507 -10.66 -66.99 -3.68
C THR A 507 -11.86 -66.01 -3.62
N ARG A 508 -13.10 -66.54 -3.60
CA ARG A 508 -14.39 -65.86 -3.83
C ARG A 508 -15.05 -65.25 -2.56
N ARG A 509 -15.87 -64.18 -2.77
CA ARG A 509 -17.25 -63.81 -2.25
C ARG A 509 -17.79 -64.37 -0.90
N PRO A 510 -18.81 -63.76 -0.23
CA PRO A 510 -19.88 -62.88 -0.76
C PRO A 510 -20.26 -61.63 0.12
N ARG A 511 -21.44 -61.04 -0.16
CA ARG A 511 -22.11 -59.93 0.59
C ARG A 511 -23.12 -60.47 1.62
N CYS A 512 -23.59 -59.60 2.53
CA CYS A 512 -24.93 -59.69 3.16
C CYS A 512 -25.57 -58.29 3.38
N VAL A 513 -26.82 -58.24 3.87
CA VAL A 513 -27.77 -57.12 3.71
C VAL A 513 -28.46 -56.72 5.04
N THR A 514 -29.10 -55.54 5.06
CA THR A 514 -29.90 -54.90 6.14
C THR A 514 -31.13 -55.68 6.64
N PRO A 515 -31.66 -55.31 7.83
CA PRO A 515 -33.11 -55.08 7.98
C PRO A 515 -33.48 -53.73 8.64
N THR A 516 -34.77 -53.48 8.95
CA THR A 516 -35.32 -52.14 9.28
C THR A 516 -36.55 -52.20 10.23
N ARG A 517 -36.72 -51.19 11.11
CA ARG A 517 -37.93 -50.67 11.84
C ARG A 517 -39.14 -51.54 12.25
N PRO A 518 -39.67 -51.28 13.47
CA PRO A 518 -41.13 -51.18 13.75
C PRO A 518 -41.76 -49.74 13.82
N VAL A 519 -42.88 -49.57 14.55
CA VAL A 519 -43.98 -48.55 14.37
C VAL A 519 -44.64 -48.11 15.71
N SER A 520 -45.53 -47.08 15.70
CA SER A 520 -46.51 -46.60 16.75
C SER A 520 -45.99 -45.58 17.80
N CYS A 521 -46.77 -44.69 18.49
CA CYS A 521 -48.13 -44.06 18.41
C CYS A 521 -48.25 -42.96 19.53
N PHE A 522 -49.27 -42.11 19.75
CA PHE A 522 -50.21 -41.29 18.93
C PHE A 522 -50.96 -40.25 19.87
N TRP A 523 -51.88 -39.41 19.36
CA TRP A 523 -52.91 -38.56 20.05
C TRP A 523 -52.51 -37.41 21.03
N SER A 524 -52.50 -36.18 20.50
CA SER A 524 -53.31 -34.99 20.86
C SER A 524 -53.66 -34.49 22.31
N HIS A 525 -53.67 -33.14 22.42
CA HIS A 525 -54.67 -32.26 23.12
C HIS A 525 -54.36 -31.65 24.54
N PRO A 526 -55.00 -30.50 24.97
CA PRO A 526 -54.20 -29.25 25.14
C PRO A 526 -54.59 -28.24 26.29
N ALA A 527 -53.89 -27.08 26.30
CA ALA A 527 -54.37 -25.69 26.55
C ALA A 527 -54.57 -25.06 27.97
N ARG A 528 -53.77 -23.97 28.23
CA ARG A 528 -54.10 -22.65 28.87
C ARG A 528 -54.67 -22.64 30.33
N PRO A 529 -55.05 -21.49 30.95
CA PRO A 529 -54.86 -20.02 30.68
C PRO A 529 -53.79 -19.35 31.62
N SER A 530 -53.37 -18.06 31.49
CA SER A 530 -53.99 -16.73 31.82
C SER A 530 -54.30 -16.52 33.32
N ALA A 531 -54.22 -15.31 33.92
CA ALA A 531 -53.95 -13.94 33.43
C ALA A 531 -52.86 -13.22 34.30
N GLU A 532 -52.87 -11.99 34.87
CA GLU A 532 -53.72 -10.76 34.93
C GLU A 532 -52.80 -9.59 35.45
N LEU A 533 -52.69 -8.39 34.83
CA LEU A 533 -53.36 -7.06 35.04
C LEU A 533 -52.82 -6.10 36.14
N SER A 534 -52.99 -4.77 35.88
CA SER A 534 -52.68 -3.55 36.68
C SER A 534 -51.21 -3.34 37.11
N GLU A 535 -50.51 -2.20 36.98
CA GLU A 535 -50.77 -0.73 36.96
C GLU A 535 -50.10 -0.06 38.19
N GLU A 536 -49.07 0.74 37.91
CA GLU A 536 -48.73 2.09 38.43
C GLU A 536 -49.03 2.56 39.89
N PRO A 537 -48.42 3.68 40.38
CA PRO A 537 -47.28 4.45 39.84
C PRO A 537 -46.22 4.90 40.90
N ASN A 538 -45.21 5.63 40.40
CA ASN A 538 -44.77 6.96 40.89
C ASN A 538 -43.43 7.13 41.66
N ARG A 539 -42.75 8.22 41.28
CA ARG A 539 -41.79 9.09 41.99
C ARG A 539 -40.45 8.57 42.56
N VAL A 540 -39.39 8.94 41.82
CA VAL A 540 -38.32 9.87 42.24
C VAL A 540 -37.63 9.61 43.59
N GLN A 541 -36.37 9.16 43.50
CA GLN A 541 -35.21 10.05 43.69
C GLN A 541 -34.13 9.74 42.64
#